data_AF-A0A8J4EPW9-F1
#
_entry.id   AF-A0A8J4EPW9-F1
#
_cell.length_a   1.000
_cell.length_b   1.000
_cell.length_c   1.000
_cell.angle_alpha   90.00
_cell.angle_beta   90.00
_cell.angle_gamma   90.00
#
_symmetry.space_group_name_H-M   'P 1'
#
loop_
_entity.id
_entity.type
_entity.pdbx_description
1 polymer ?
#
loop_
_entity_poly.entity_id
_entity_poly.type
_entity_poly.pdbx_seq_one_letter_code
_entity_poly.pdbx_strand_id
1 'polypeptide(L)'
;MNNRSIPCPENPKPLRGLFMTSVFGPPIDLTDLPSFHVPELRARRSVFVGRVSTKDNQNPETSIPRQVHHASQRLEAGEKFVAYFWDVESGMLPPELRGLGPQELYDELDVRVPRDGGLQDLVDRAEHMGITHVLAERSDRLARAMLTSLTVEHALAGVGVEVVYANEPTGGTESGRLRSRRYGQVEAEIYRTIMLENSMGGQVQHAINGWNHGYPPYPYTAVIDPDAPRVQSNRFGEPRRKRKLVPHPDPRRFDAAREICRLRREEHRKAADIIAILEAAPDRYPIEHHWTHNLVEGLIANPKLTGHQVYNRKASRTGRPGCSKLNPISMWVWSPHVVHEPVISLAEWKQAQQVTAALKAGVRGDGPLQLIRAAAGRLRLPVTAIRSSDTHTLYQIGDRQIALPTPIPYPLACQLIDDLQQTPPDEPSRPDSNATIECQATRRDTLWIARDAHRRLYGHGKALKSARDAIIEGLAFLGLNADVNIVATGPQMQQLRAIEDAYTTALRDAVTVLARQRATVQDIATATGISTTRVKQALANQQ
;
A
#
# COMPACT_ATOMS: atom_id res chain seq x y z
N MET A 1 74.87 -41.83 41.20
CA MET A 1 75.59 -41.75 39.92
C MET A 1 74.62 -41.29 38.83
N ASN A 2 74.88 -40.08 38.31
CA ASN A 2 74.39 -39.44 37.09
C ASN A 2 72.89 -39.51 36.69
N ASN A 3 72.17 -38.47 37.15
CA ASN A 3 71.05 -37.87 36.43
C ASN A 3 71.55 -37.28 35.09
N ARG A 4 71.02 -37.76 33.96
CA ARG A 4 71.08 -37.08 32.67
C ARG A 4 69.66 -36.76 32.20
N SER A 5 69.41 -35.47 32.05
CA SER A 5 68.22 -34.87 31.45
C SER A 5 68.03 -35.31 30.00
N ILE A 6 66.81 -35.74 29.65
CA ILE A 6 66.35 -35.89 28.26
C ILE A 6 65.31 -34.78 28.02
N PRO A 7 65.43 -33.99 26.94
CA PRO A 7 64.51 -32.88 26.67
C PRO A 7 63.15 -33.40 26.20
N CYS A 8 62.07 -32.80 26.73
CA CYS A 8 60.72 -32.95 26.17
C CYS A 8 60.67 -32.34 24.77
N PRO A 9 60.11 -33.03 23.76
CA PRO A 9 59.83 -32.43 22.48
C PRO A 9 58.70 -31.40 22.60
N GLU A 10 58.86 -30.31 21.83
CA GLU A 10 57.95 -29.19 21.72
C GLU A 10 56.50 -29.60 21.38
N ASN A 11 55.54 -28.91 21.99
CA ASN A 11 54.12 -29.02 21.70
C ASN A 11 53.83 -28.80 20.20
N PRO A 12 53.13 -29.71 19.49
CA PRO A 12 52.62 -29.41 18.17
C PRO A 12 51.51 -28.35 18.27
N LYS A 13 51.65 -27.29 17.46
CA LYS A 13 50.65 -26.24 17.24
C LYS A 13 49.28 -26.86 16.89
N PRO A 14 48.14 -26.25 17.31
CA PRO A 14 46.82 -26.78 16.98
C PRO A 14 46.60 -26.75 15.46
N LEU A 15 46.31 -27.93 14.90
CA LEU A 15 46.03 -28.12 13.48
C LEU A 15 44.70 -27.47 13.09
N ARG A 16 44.78 -26.77 11.96
CA ARG A 16 43.72 -26.02 11.26
C ARG A 16 42.52 -26.91 10.88
N GLY A 17 41.38 -26.25 10.69
CA GLY A 17 40.07 -26.83 10.44
C GLY A 17 40.05 -28.02 9.48
N LEU A 18 39.39 -29.09 9.94
CA LEU A 18 39.14 -30.31 9.18
C LEU A 18 38.18 -30.02 8.01
N PHE A 19 38.72 -29.77 6.83
CA PHE A 19 38.24 -30.55 5.68
C PHE A 19 38.56 -32.02 6.00
N MET A 20 37.68 -32.96 5.65
CA MET A 20 38.07 -34.38 5.68
C MET A 20 39.27 -34.55 4.75
N THR A 21 40.48 -34.42 5.28
CA THR A 21 41.69 -34.90 4.65
C THR A 21 41.49 -36.40 4.59
N SER A 22 41.04 -36.87 3.43
CA SER A 22 41.06 -38.29 3.09
C SER A 22 42.39 -38.86 3.57
N VAL A 23 42.35 -40.00 4.27
CA VAL A 23 43.54 -40.76 4.67
C VAL A 23 44.42 -41.07 3.44
N PHE A 24 43.80 -41.10 2.28
CA PHE A 24 44.44 -41.02 0.98
C PHE A 24 44.50 -39.55 0.56
N GLY A 25 45.65 -38.90 0.72
CA GLY A 25 45.89 -37.63 0.02
C GLY A 25 45.58 -37.79 -1.48
N PRO A 26 45.31 -36.69 -2.20
CA PRO A 26 45.15 -36.79 -3.65
C PRO A 26 46.38 -37.54 -4.22
N PRO A 27 46.21 -38.56 -5.09
CA PRO A 27 47.32 -39.34 -5.62
C PRO A 27 48.26 -38.53 -6.54
N ILE A 28 48.00 -37.22 -6.64
CA ILE A 28 48.67 -36.27 -7.50
C ILE A 28 48.98 -35.06 -6.62
N ASP A 29 50.26 -34.76 -6.48
CA ASP A 29 50.76 -33.48 -6.03
C ASP A 29 51.02 -32.63 -7.28
N LEU A 30 50.42 -31.45 -7.35
CA LEU A 30 50.60 -30.52 -8.48
C LEU A 30 51.52 -29.35 -8.11
N THR A 31 52.05 -29.32 -6.88
CA THR A 31 52.88 -28.20 -6.39
C THR A 31 54.24 -28.09 -7.10
N ASP A 32 54.63 -29.12 -7.84
CA ASP A 32 55.83 -29.18 -8.67
C ASP A 32 55.62 -28.58 -10.09
N LEU A 33 54.37 -28.35 -10.50
CA LEU A 33 54.08 -27.76 -11.81
C LEU A 33 54.31 -26.24 -11.78
N PRO A 34 55.15 -25.68 -12.68
CA PRO A 34 55.52 -24.27 -12.68
C PRO A 34 54.37 -23.29 -12.96
N SER A 35 53.22 -23.79 -13.41
CA SER A 35 52.00 -23.01 -13.66
C SER A 35 50.86 -23.34 -12.69
N PHE A 36 51.06 -24.29 -11.77
CA PHE A 36 50.07 -24.59 -10.74
C PHE A 36 50.30 -23.68 -9.55
N HIS A 37 49.45 -22.68 -9.42
CA HIS A 37 49.34 -21.89 -8.22
C HIS A 37 48.16 -22.42 -7.41
N VAL A 38 48.42 -22.83 -6.17
CA VAL A 38 47.33 -23.00 -5.21
C VAL A 38 46.65 -21.63 -5.12
N PRO A 39 45.33 -21.52 -5.40
CA PRO A 39 44.64 -20.25 -5.28
C PRO A 39 44.92 -19.69 -3.89
N GLU A 40 45.52 -18.50 -3.80
CA GLU A 40 45.62 -17.81 -2.52
C GLU A 40 44.19 -17.70 -1.98
N LEU A 41 43.95 -18.36 -0.84
CA LEU A 41 42.68 -18.25 -0.14
C LEU A 41 42.45 -16.76 0.09
N ARG A 42 41.45 -16.20 -0.60
CA ARG A 42 41.10 -14.78 -0.54
C ARG A 42 41.05 -14.38 0.93
N ALA A 43 41.87 -13.40 1.33
CA ALA A 43 41.94 -12.96 2.71
C ALA A 43 40.54 -12.70 3.23
N ARG A 44 40.21 -13.22 4.42
CA ARG A 44 38.87 -13.08 4.98
C ARG A 44 38.56 -11.60 5.17
N ARG A 45 37.48 -11.13 4.55
CA ARG A 45 36.92 -9.80 4.75
C ARG A 45 35.56 -9.98 5.42
N SER A 46 35.59 -10.03 6.74
CA SER A 46 34.40 -10.18 7.58
C SER A 46 33.71 -8.84 7.81
N VAL A 47 32.39 -8.84 7.72
CA VAL A 47 31.54 -7.71 8.15
C VAL A 47 30.58 -8.16 9.24
N PHE A 48 30.15 -7.22 10.06
CA PHE A 48 29.12 -7.45 11.08
C PHE A 48 27.74 -7.13 10.51
N VAL A 49 26.74 -7.96 10.84
CA VAL A 49 25.33 -7.63 10.67
C VAL A 49 24.54 -7.78 11.97
N GLY A 50 23.82 -6.72 12.34
CA GLY A 50 23.07 -6.63 13.60
C GLY A 50 21.67 -6.07 13.41
N ARG A 51 20.80 -6.30 14.39
CA ARG A 51 19.45 -5.70 14.39
C ARG A 51 18.88 -5.54 15.78
N VAL A 52 18.20 -4.43 16.01
CA VAL A 52 17.44 -4.15 17.23
C VAL A 52 15.97 -3.92 16.88
N SER A 53 15.09 -4.57 17.63
CA SER A 53 13.65 -4.51 17.40
C SER A 53 13.04 -3.34 18.18
N THR A 54 12.41 -2.40 17.47
CA THR A 54 11.62 -1.31 18.07
C THR A 54 10.41 -1.80 18.86
N LYS A 55 9.93 -3.03 18.60
CA LYS A 55 8.81 -3.63 19.34
C LYS A 55 9.19 -4.21 20.70
N ASP A 56 10.45 -4.57 20.88
CA ASP A 56 10.92 -5.24 22.10
C ASP A 56 11.50 -4.24 23.12
N ASN A 57 11.39 -2.94 22.84
CA ASN A 57 11.88 -1.82 23.66
C ASN A 57 13.35 -2.00 24.12
N GLN A 58 14.16 -2.59 23.24
CA GLN A 58 15.58 -2.81 23.49
C GLN A 58 16.33 -1.50 23.23
N ASN A 59 17.26 -1.13 24.13
CA ASN A 59 18.14 0.01 23.90
C ASN A 59 19.20 -0.36 22.83
N PRO A 60 19.22 0.29 21.65
CA PRO A 60 20.22 0.05 20.62
C PRO A 60 21.66 0.27 21.09
N GLU A 61 21.90 1.27 21.94
CA GLU A 61 23.22 1.65 22.50
C GLU A 61 23.91 0.49 23.20
N THR A 62 23.14 -0.41 23.81
CA THR A 62 23.67 -1.57 24.54
C THR A 62 23.51 -2.87 23.74
N SER A 63 22.46 -2.98 22.94
CA SER A 63 22.14 -4.21 22.21
C SER A 63 23.06 -4.43 21.00
N ILE A 64 23.38 -3.38 20.24
CA ILE A 64 24.29 -3.50 19.07
C ILE A 64 25.72 -3.84 19.50
N PRO A 65 26.35 -3.15 20.47
CA PRO A 65 27.70 -3.54 20.92
C PRO A 65 27.78 -4.97 21.46
N ARG A 66 26.75 -5.43 22.17
CA ARG A 66 26.66 -6.83 22.63
C ARG A 66 26.61 -7.81 21.46
N GLN A 67 25.84 -7.50 20.41
CA GLN A 67 25.78 -8.32 19.20
C GLN A 67 27.15 -8.38 18.50
N VAL A 68 27.85 -7.25 18.37
CA VAL A 68 29.21 -7.18 17.83
C VAL A 68 30.16 -8.04 18.65
N HIS A 69 30.10 -7.94 19.99
CA HIS A 69 30.95 -8.74 20.87
C HIS A 69 30.76 -10.24 20.61
N HIS A 70 29.53 -10.74 20.54
CA HIS A 70 29.28 -12.16 20.24
C HIS A 70 29.71 -12.54 18.82
N ALA A 71 29.40 -11.72 17.82
CA ALA A 71 29.82 -11.97 16.45
C ALA A 71 31.35 -12.02 16.31
N SER A 72 32.07 -11.15 17.04
CA SER A 72 33.53 -11.08 17.01
C SER A 72 34.22 -12.37 17.48
N GLN A 73 33.53 -13.21 18.26
CA GLN A 73 34.06 -14.52 18.70
C GLN A 73 34.25 -15.50 17.54
N ARG A 74 33.71 -15.19 16.35
CA ARG A 74 33.87 -15.98 15.12
C ARG A 74 34.97 -15.44 14.19
N LEU A 75 35.59 -14.31 14.53
CA LEU A 75 36.73 -13.80 13.79
C LEU A 75 37.97 -14.67 14.04
N GLU A 76 38.81 -14.81 13.01
CA GLU A 76 40.11 -15.46 13.16
C GLU A 76 41.11 -14.54 13.89
N ALA A 77 42.21 -15.12 14.36
CA ALA A 77 43.25 -14.35 15.05
C ALA A 77 43.83 -13.27 14.12
N GLY A 78 43.71 -12.00 14.53
CA GLY A 78 44.16 -10.84 13.76
C GLY A 78 43.13 -10.29 12.77
N GLU A 79 42.00 -10.98 12.58
CA GLU A 79 40.89 -10.51 11.74
C GLU A 79 40.09 -9.42 12.47
N LYS A 80 39.57 -8.46 11.72
CA LYS A 80 38.67 -7.40 12.21
C LYS A 80 37.50 -7.22 11.26
N PHE A 81 36.40 -6.68 11.77
CA PHE A 81 35.30 -6.25 10.91
C PHE A 81 35.75 -5.08 10.03
N VAL A 82 35.49 -5.20 8.72
CA VAL A 82 35.78 -4.14 7.75
C VAL A 82 34.61 -3.17 7.57
N ALA A 83 33.41 -3.55 8.02
CA ALA A 83 32.20 -2.74 8.01
C ALA A 83 31.14 -3.31 8.99
N TYR A 84 30.17 -2.49 9.35
CA TYR A 84 29.12 -2.73 10.33
C TYR A 84 27.76 -2.34 9.77
N PHE A 85 26.92 -3.33 9.47
CA PHE A 85 25.57 -3.12 8.97
C PHE A 85 24.56 -3.39 10.08
N TRP A 86 23.69 -2.43 10.38
CA TRP A 86 22.67 -2.66 11.39
C TRP A 86 21.41 -1.81 11.22
N ASP A 87 20.31 -2.41 11.64
CA ASP A 87 18.95 -1.86 11.54
C ASP A 87 18.32 -1.71 12.93
N VAL A 88 17.54 -0.64 13.12
CA VAL A 88 16.72 -0.41 14.33
C VAL A 88 15.25 -0.44 13.92
N GLU A 89 14.85 -1.56 13.33
CA GLU A 89 13.46 -1.82 13.00
C GLU A 89 13.05 -3.27 13.29
N SER A 90 11.74 -3.49 13.22
CA SER A 90 11.20 -4.83 13.35
C SER A 90 11.76 -5.73 12.26
N GLY A 91 12.30 -6.89 12.65
CA GLY A 91 12.69 -7.97 11.71
C GLY A 91 11.52 -8.58 10.93
N MET A 92 10.34 -7.99 11.09
CA MET A 92 9.12 -8.23 10.32
C MET A 92 9.01 -7.40 9.05
N LEU A 93 9.74 -6.28 8.97
CA LEU A 93 9.79 -5.50 7.75
C LEU A 93 10.61 -6.27 6.71
N PRO A 94 10.19 -6.28 5.44
CA PRO A 94 11.06 -6.66 4.33
C PRO A 94 12.38 -5.87 4.38
N PRO A 95 13.53 -6.46 4.01
CA PRO A 95 14.83 -5.78 4.04
C PRO A 95 14.83 -4.42 3.32
N GLU A 96 14.14 -4.32 2.19
CA GLU A 96 14.02 -3.11 1.37
C GLU A 96 13.21 -1.98 2.04
N LEU A 97 12.53 -2.27 3.15
CA LEU A 97 11.80 -1.29 3.96
C LEU A 97 12.50 -0.99 5.30
N ARG A 98 13.72 -1.48 5.51
CA ARG A 98 14.54 -1.23 6.70
C ARG A 98 15.62 -0.21 6.39
N GLY A 99 16.16 0.43 7.42
CA GLY A 99 17.27 1.35 7.24
C GLY A 99 16.95 2.61 6.43
N LEU A 100 15.68 2.86 6.09
CA LEU A 100 15.23 3.97 5.21
C LEU A 100 15.12 5.32 5.95
N GLY A 101 15.42 5.36 7.24
CA GLY A 101 15.43 6.61 8.00
C GLY A 101 16.57 7.53 7.55
N PRO A 102 16.42 8.85 7.75
CA PRO A 102 17.52 9.79 7.56
C PRO A 102 18.66 9.46 8.54
N GLN A 103 19.92 9.73 8.17
CA GLN A 103 21.10 9.35 8.97
C GLN A 103 21.06 9.96 10.37
N GLU A 104 20.53 11.18 10.49
CA GLU A 104 20.36 11.91 11.74
C GLU A 104 19.56 11.11 12.78
N LEU A 105 18.55 10.34 12.34
CA LEU A 105 17.75 9.49 13.23
C LEU A 105 18.58 8.38 13.87
N TYR A 106 19.57 7.84 13.15
CA TYR A 106 20.44 6.79 13.67
C TYR A 106 21.58 7.36 14.51
N ASP A 107 22.05 8.57 14.19
CA ASP A 107 23.07 9.29 14.96
C ASP A 107 22.54 9.68 16.35
N GLU A 108 21.25 10.05 16.45
CA GLU A 108 20.56 10.33 17.72
C GLU A 108 20.43 9.12 18.66
N LEU A 109 20.67 7.90 18.17
CA LEU A 109 20.59 6.68 18.98
C LEU A 109 21.85 6.42 19.83
N ASP A 110 22.88 7.26 19.75
CA ASP A 110 24.15 7.18 20.51
C ASP A 110 24.82 5.78 20.52
N VAL A 111 24.65 5.04 19.43
CA VAL A 111 25.25 3.70 19.27
C VAL A 111 26.74 3.86 18.96
N ARG A 112 27.61 3.42 19.88
CA ARG A 112 29.08 3.51 19.73
C ARG A 112 29.68 2.69 18.57
N VAL A 113 28.89 1.83 17.94
CA VAL A 113 29.31 1.01 16.80
C VAL A 113 28.98 1.79 15.53
N PRO A 114 29.95 2.00 14.61
CA PRO A 114 29.68 2.72 13.37
C PRO A 114 28.61 2.02 12.54
N ARG A 115 27.96 2.77 11.64
CA ARG A 115 26.92 2.26 10.75
C ARG A 115 27.31 2.50 9.30
N ASP A 116 27.54 1.42 8.56
CA ASP A 116 27.84 1.44 7.12
C ASP A 116 26.59 1.26 6.25
N GLY A 117 25.43 1.01 6.87
CA GLY A 117 24.14 0.81 6.22
C GLY A 117 23.25 -0.18 6.97
N GLY A 118 22.12 -0.52 6.37
CA GLY A 118 21.21 -1.57 6.80
C GLY A 118 21.46 -2.91 6.12
N LEU A 119 20.56 -3.86 6.32
CA LEU A 119 20.67 -5.19 5.69
C LEU A 119 20.64 -5.14 4.16
N GLN A 120 19.83 -4.26 3.57
CA GLN A 120 19.75 -4.13 2.12
C GLN A 120 21.07 -3.59 1.53
N ASP A 121 21.65 -2.56 2.17
CA ASP A 121 22.95 -2.00 1.75
C ASP A 121 24.06 -3.06 1.77
N LEU A 122 24.05 -3.96 2.75
CA LEU A 122 24.98 -5.09 2.80
C LEU A 122 24.82 -5.98 1.57
N VAL A 123 23.60 -6.40 1.25
CA VAL A 123 23.34 -7.29 0.11
C VAL A 123 23.77 -6.63 -1.20
N ASP A 124 23.48 -5.33 -1.38
CA ASP A 124 23.78 -4.60 -2.61
C ASP A 124 25.28 -4.34 -2.79
N ARG A 125 26.02 -4.16 -1.68
CA ARG A 125 27.45 -3.78 -1.72
C ARG A 125 28.41 -4.95 -1.53
N ALA A 126 27.92 -6.14 -1.20
CA ALA A 126 28.76 -7.26 -0.77
C ALA A 126 29.86 -7.64 -1.79
N GLU A 127 29.48 -7.77 -3.06
CA GLU A 127 30.41 -8.10 -4.14
C GLU A 127 31.44 -6.99 -4.37
N HIS A 128 30.98 -5.74 -4.46
CA HIS A 128 31.85 -4.57 -4.69
C HIS A 128 32.84 -4.36 -3.54
N MET A 129 32.41 -4.59 -2.31
CA MET A 129 33.27 -4.51 -1.12
C MET A 129 34.20 -5.72 -0.97
N GLY A 130 34.04 -6.76 -1.81
CA GLY A 130 34.82 -7.98 -1.75
C GLY A 130 34.66 -8.71 -0.42
N ILE A 131 33.47 -8.64 0.17
CA ILE A 131 33.12 -9.33 1.41
C ILE A 131 33.28 -10.83 1.16
N THR A 132 33.78 -11.57 2.15
CA THR A 132 33.80 -13.03 2.10
C THR A 132 32.99 -13.66 3.22
N HIS A 133 32.78 -12.94 4.33
CA HIS A 133 32.02 -13.44 5.46
C HIS A 133 31.11 -12.36 6.06
N VAL A 134 29.88 -12.75 6.38
CA VAL A 134 28.90 -11.93 7.11
C VAL A 134 28.64 -12.59 8.46
N LEU A 135 28.99 -11.90 9.54
CA LEU A 135 28.89 -12.44 10.89
C LEU A 135 27.75 -11.76 11.65
N ALA A 136 26.89 -12.58 12.25
CA ALA A 136 25.78 -12.14 13.11
C ALA A 136 25.78 -12.90 14.43
N GLU A 137 25.17 -12.31 15.47
CA GLU A 137 24.97 -13.00 16.75
C GLU A 137 24.16 -14.30 16.56
N ARG A 138 23.05 -14.20 15.83
CA ARG A 138 22.04 -15.25 15.60
C ARG A 138 21.32 -15.00 14.27
N SER A 139 20.68 -16.03 13.72
CA SER A 139 19.92 -15.93 12.47
C SER A 139 18.76 -14.92 12.51
N ASP A 140 18.13 -14.72 13.68
CA ASP A 140 17.02 -13.77 13.85
C ASP A 140 17.44 -12.28 13.82
N ARG A 141 18.75 -12.01 13.84
CA ARG A 141 19.33 -10.68 13.59
C ARG A 141 19.25 -10.31 12.12
N LEU A 142 19.48 -11.28 11.24
CA LEU A 142 19.32 -11.10 9.79
C LEU A 142 17.84 -10.88 9.45
N ALA A 143 16.97 -11.81 9.82
CA ALA A 143 15.52 -11.66 9.69
C ALA A 143 14.76 -12.58 10.64
N ARG A 144 13.58 -12.16 11.10
CA ARG A 144 12.68 -13.06 11.86
C ARG A 144 11.88 -14.01 10.97
N ALA A 145 11.64 -13.63 9.72
CA ALA A 145 10.95 -14.50 8.76
C ALA A 145 11.96 -15.44 8.10
N MET A 146 11.70 -16.75 8.15
CA MET A 146 12.60 -17.76 7.61
C MET A 146 12.85 -17.55 6.11
N LEU A 147 11.80 -17.32 5.32
CA LEU A 147 11.95 -17.07 3.88
C LEU A 147 12.90 -15.90 3.59
N THR A 148 12.78 -14.79 4.32
CA THR A 148 13.67 -13.64 4.18
C THR A 148 15.10 -13.99 4.54
N SER A 149 15.32 -14.68 5.67
CA SER A 149 16.66 -15.13 6.08
C SER A 149 17.30 -16.02 5.01
N LEU A 150 16.54 -16.97 4.46
CA LEU A 150 17.01 -17.88 3.41
C LEU A 150 17.31 -17.15 2.11
N THR A 151 16.49 -16.17 1.74
CA THR A 151 16.68 -15.37 0.52
C THR A 151 17.98 -14.57 0.60
N VAL A 152 18.24 -13.93 1.75
CA VAL A 152 19.48 -13.19 1.98
C VAL A 152 20.69 -14.13 2.02
N GLU A 153 20.60 -15.27 2.73
CA GLU A 153 21.66 -16.29 2.73
C GLU A 153 21.98 -16.77 1.31
N HIS A 154 20.96 -17.00 0.49
CA HIS A 154 21.12 -17.44 -0.89
C HIS A 154 21.75 -16.36 -1.78
N ALA A 155 21.31 -15.11 -1.66
CA ALA A 155 21.86 -13.99 -2.41
C ALA A 155 23.36 -13.78 -2.10
N LEU A 156 23.73 -13.79 -0.82
CA LEU A 156 25.12 -13.67 -0.38
C LEU A 156 25.96 -14.87 -0.83
N ALA A 157 25.44 -16.10 -0.72
CA ALA A 157 26.12 -17.29 -1.20
C ALA A 157 26.36 -17.25 -2.72
N GLY A 158 25.43 -16.68 -3.49
CA GLY A 158 25.55 -16.50 -4.94
C GLY A 158 26.75 -15.65 -5.38
N VAL A 159 27.22 -14.75 -4.51
CA VAL A 159 28.43 -13.93 -4.71
C VAL A 159 29.64 -14.44 -3.91
N GLY A 160 29.57 -15.67 -3.38
CA GLY A 160 30.67 -16.30 -2.64
C GLY A 160 30.86 -15.81 -1.20
N VAL A 161 29.84 -15.19 -0.60
CA VAL A 161 29.86 -14.72 0.79
C VAL A 161 29.25 -15.76 1.72
N GLU A 162 30.00 -16.19 2.75
CA GLU A 162 29.49 -17.09 3.77
C GLU A 162 28.81 -16.32 4.91
N VAL A 163 27.59 -16.71 5.28
CA VAL A 163 26.91 -16.20 6.48
C VAL A 163 27.22 -17.11 7.66
N VAL A 164 27.72 -16.50 8.74
CA VAL A 164 28.19 -17.17 9.96
C VAL A 164 27.44 -16.62 11.17
N TYR A 165 26.80 -17.49 11.95
CA TYR A 165 26.11 -17.09 13.18
C TYR A 165 26.90 -17.51 14.42
N ALA A 166 27.10 -16.59 15.36
CA ALA A 166 27.93 -16.82 16.54
C ALA A 166 27.42 -17.97 17.42
N ASN A 167 26.10 -18.12 17.52
CA ASN A 167 25.44 -19.13 18.33
C ASN A 167 25.42 -20.55 17.72
N GLU A 168 25.96 -20.74 16.51
CA GLU A 168 26.10 -22.08 15.94
C GLU A 168 27.25 -22.84 16.63
N PRO A 169 27.21 -24.18 16.64
CA PRO A 169 28.37 -24.96 17.10
C PRO A 169 29.58 -24.70 16.20
N THR A 170 30.77 -24.59 16.80
CA THR A 170 32.05 -24.57 16.09
C THR A 170 32.58 -25.99 15.94
N GLY A 171 32.93 -26.38 14.72
CA GLY A 171 33.29 -27.76 14.38
C GLY A 171 32.08 -28.70 14.19
N GLY A 172 32.37 -29.98 13.94
CA GLY A 172 31.35 -30.99 13.60
C GLY A 172 31.07 -31.10 12.11
N THR A 173 29.94 -31.72 11.75
CA THR A 173 29.55 -31.90 10.34
C THR A 173 28.76 -30.70 9.83
N GLU A 174 28.89 -30.40 8.53
CA GLU A 174 28.07 -29.37 7.86
C GLU A 174 26.57 -29.62 8.05
N SER A 175 26.15 -30.89 8.02
CA SER A 175 24.76 -31.27 8.30
C SER A 175 24.30 -30.90 9.72
N GLY A 176 25.19 -30.98 10.72
CA GLY A 176 24.89 -30.60 12.10
C GLY A 176 24.75 -29.08 12.25
N ARG A 177 25.64 -28.32 11.61
CA ARG A 177 25.57 -26.86 11.56
C ARG A 177 24.28 -26.38 10.88
N LEU A 178 23.97 -26.95 9.71
CA LEU A 178 22.74 -26.64 8.98
C LEU A 178 21.49 -26.96 9.80
N ARG A 179 21.46 -28.09 10.52
CA ARG A 179 20.36 -28.45 11.41
C ARG A 179 20.15 -27.38 12.49
N SER A 180 21.20 -27.01 13.22
CA SER A 180 21.14 -25.96 14.25
C SER A 180 20.66 -24.62 13.70
N ARG A 181 21.13 -24.23 12.51
CA ARG A 181 20.69 -23.02 11.80
C ARG A 181 19.19 -23.03 11.55
N ARG A 182 18.67 -24.11 10.97
CA ARG A 182 17.25 -24.25 10.59
C ARG A 182 16.35 -24.28 11.82
N TYR A 183 16.76 -24.96 12.90
CA TYR A 183 16.04 -24.88 14.18
C TYR A 183 15.97 -23.44 14.69
N GLY A 184 17.08 -22.70 14.70
CA GLY A 184 17.08 -21.30 15.14
C GLY A 184 16.16 -20.39 14.32
N GLN A 185 16.09 -20.60 13.00
CA GLN A 185 15.20 -19.87 12.11
C GLN A 185 13.72 -20.21 12.34
N VAL A 186 13.39 -21.49 12.54
CA VAL A 186 12.04 -21.96 12.86
C VAL A 186 11.58 -21.40 14.22
N GLU A 187 12.44 -21.46 15.24
CA GLU A 187 12.15 -20.91 16.57
C GLU A 187 11.82 -19.41 16.51
N ALA A 188 12.53 -18.64 15.68
CA ALA A 188 12.26 -17.22 15.49
C ALA A 188 10.86 -16.96 14.89
N GLU A 189 10.40 -17.82 13.98
CA GLU A 189 9.09 -17.73 13.35
C GLU A 189 7.96 -18.19 14.29
N ILE A 190 8.20 -19.24 15.08
CA ILE A 190 7.28 -19.68 16.14
C ILE A 190 7.13 -18.58 17.18
N TYR A 191 8.22 -18.02 17.69
CA TYR A 191 8.21 -16.94 18.66
C TYR A 191 7.41 -15.73 18.17
N ARG A 192 7.57 -15.36 16.90
CA ARG A 192 6.77 -14.31 16.25
C ARG A 192 5.28 -14.65 16.29
N THR A 193 4.92 -15.87 15.92
CA THR A 193 3.52 -16.31 15.86
C THR A 193 2.89 -16.26 17.25
N ILE A 194 3.57 -16.80 18.25
CA ILE A 194 3.16 -16.73 19.67
C ILE A 194 3.00 -15.28 20.14
N MET A 195 3.92 -14.38 19.77
CA MET A 195 3.82 -12.96 20.12
C MET A 195 2.55 -12.31 19.52
N LEU A 196 2.24 -12.61 18.25
CA LEU A 196 1.05 -12.10 17.60
C LEU A 196 -0.23 -12.69 18.21
N GLU A 197 -0.23 -13.98 18.54
CA GLU A 197 -1.33 -14.67 19.23
C GLU A 197 -1.57 -14.06 20.61
N ASN A 198 -0.53 -13.88 21.42
CA ASN A 198 -0.64 -13.25 22.74
C ASN A 198 -1.10 -11.80 22.65
N SER A 199 -0.59 -11.04 21.67
CA SER A 199 -1.03 -9.66 21.43
C SER A 199 -2.50 -9.61 21.03
N MET A 200 -2.90 -10.46 20.09
CA MET A 200 -4.29 -10.59 19.64
C MET A 200 -5.20 -11.02 20.79
N GLY A 201 -4.82 -12.04 21.56
CA GLY A 201 -5.54 -12.50 22.75
C GLY A 201 -5.73 -11.37 23.77
N GLY A 202 -4.71 -10.53 23.98
CA GLY A 202 -4.84 -9.31 24.78
C GLY A 202 -5.89 -8.33 24.23
N GLN A 203 -5.90 -8.06 22.91
CA GLN A 203 -6.91 -7.20 22.28
C GLN A 203 -8.32 -7.81 22.35
N VAL A 204 -8.44 -9.13 22.22
CA VAL A 204 -9.70 -9.86 22.40
C VAL A 204 -10.22 -9.67 23.81
N GLN A 205 -9.38 -9.88 24.83
CA GLN A 205 -9.77 -9.68 26.22
C GLN A 205 -10.13 -8.23 26.52
N HIS A 206 -9.42 -7.26 25.92
CA HIS A 206 -9.78 -5.85 26.01
C HIS A 206 -11.20 -5.59 25.50
N ALA A 207 -11.61 -6.22 24.41
CA ALA A 207 -12.93 -6.01 23.81
C ALA A 207 -14.01 -6.66 24.69
N ILE A 208 -13.73 -7.86 25.19
CA ILE A 208 -14.59 -8.58 26.15
C ILE A 208 -14.82 -7.73 27.41
N ASN A 209 -13.78 -7.09 27.94
CA ASN A 209 -13.86 -6.22 29.12
C ASN A 209 -14.49 -4.84 28.84
N GLY A 210 -14.90 -4.57 27.60
CA GLY A 210 -15.53 -3.30 27.23
C GLY A 210 -14.60 -2.11 27.06
N TRP A 211 -13.29 -2.32 26.99
CA TRP A 211 -12.34 -1.24 26.75
C TRP A 211 -12.32 -0.81 25.28
N ASN A 212 -12.20 0.49 25.07
CA ASN A 212 -12.28 1.09 23.76
C ASN A 212 -11.04 0.78 22.90
N HIS A 213 -11.30 0.32 21.68
CA HIS A 213 -10.31 0.15 20.62
C HIS A 213 -10.36 1.31 19.62
N GLY A 214 -9.22 1.96 19.42
CA GLY A 214 -9.04 3.04 18.45
C GLY A 214 -9.71 4.35 18.85
N TYR A 215 -9.95 5.22 17.88
CA TYR A 215 -10.61 6.50 18.08
C TYR A 215 -12.09 6.29 18.50
N PRO A 216 -12.61 7.04 19.50
CA PRO A 216 -14.01 6.94 19.89
C PRO A 216 -14.92 7.38 18.73
N PRO A 217 -15.88 6.55 18.31
CA PRO A 217 -16.82 6.98 17.28
C PRO A 217 -17.78 8.03 17.85
N TYR A 218 -18.21 8.98 17.01
CA TYR A 218 -19.40 9.78 17.32
C TYR A 218 -20.59 8.84 17.60
N PRO A 219 -21.42 9.07 18.63
CA PRO A 219 -21.53 10.23 19.51
C PRO A 219 -20.81 10.07 20.87
N TYR A 220 -19.76 9.25 20.95
CA TYR A 220 -19.07 8.95 22.21
C TYR A 220 -17.78 9.74 22.37
N THR A 221 -17.32 9.84 23.62
CA THR A 221 -15.93 10.17 23.98
C THR A 221 -15.29 9.00 24.71
N ALA A 222 -13.96 9.02 24.85
CA ALA A 222 -13.20 7.99 25.56
C ALA A 222 -12.66 8.55 26.88
N VAL A 223 -13.09 8.00 28.01
CA VAL A 223 -12.62 8.36 29.35
C VAL A 223 -11.76 7.25 29.95
N ILE A 224 -10.85 7.62 30.84
CA ILE A 224 -10.04 6.63 31.58
C ILE A 224 -10.95 5.83 32.49
N ASP A 225 -10.77 4.51 32.49
CA ASP A 225 -11.46 3.59 33.37
C ASP A 225 -10.72 3.52 34.72
N PRO A 226 -11.28 4.07 35.82
CA PRO A 226 -10.60 4.10 37.12
C PRO A 226 -10.46 2.71 37.74
N ASP A 227 -11.39 1.80 37.41
CA ASP A 227 -11.46 0.44 37.95
C ASP A 227 -10.61 -0.55 37.15
N ALA A 228 -9.96 -0.09 36.07
CA ALA A 228 -9.11 -0.94 35.29
C ALA A 228 -7.90 -1.41 36.12
N PRO A 229 -7.46 -2.68 35.96
CA PRO A 229 -6.30 -3.18 36.67
C PRO A 229 -5.10 -2.26 36.47
N ARG A 230 -4.51 -1.81 37.58
CA ARG A 230 -3.29 -1.02 37.58
C ARG A 230 -2.16 -1.91 37.12
N VAL A 231 -1.74 -1.74 35.87
CA VAL A 231 -0.52 -2.38 35.37
C VAL A 231 0.63 -1.62 36.04
N GLN A 232 1.49 -2.32 36.76
CA GLN A 232 2.75 -1.74 37.24
C GLN A 232 3.59 -1.35 36.03
N SER A 233 4.35 -0.26 36.14
CA SER A 233 5.36 0.08 35.12
C SER A 233 6.23 -1.16 34.88
N ASN A 234 6.18 -1.68 33.66
CA ASN A 234 7.03 -2.80 33.26
C ASN A 234 8.12 -2.28 32.31
N ARG A 235 9.00 -3.18 31.87
CA ARG A 235 10.09 -2.87 30.91
C ARG A 235 9.64 -2.23 29.58
N PHE A 236 8.35 -2.17 29.31
CA PHE A 236 7.76 -1.62 28.08
C PHE A 236 7.24 -0.18 28.23
N GLY A 237 7.61 0.51 29.31
CA GLY A 237 7.30 1.92 29.55
C GLY A 237 6.04 2.14 30.40
N GLU A 238 5.55 3.39 30.42
CA GLU A 238 4.33 3.71 31.15
C GLU A 238 3.12 2.96 30.55
N PRO A 239 2.38 2.19 31.38
CA PRO A 239 1.26 1.44 30.89
C PRO A 239 0.16 2.39 30.44
N ARG A 240 -0.25 2.25 29.18
CA ARG A 240 -1.39 3.01 28.65
C ARG A 240 -2.64 2.70 29.48
N ARG A 241 -3.18 3.74 30.11
CA ARG A 241 -4.42 3.65 30.89
C ARG A 241 -5.55 3.15 29.99
N LYS A 242 -6.33 2.18 30.50
CA LYS A 242 -7.49 1.65 29.78
C LYS A 242 -8.56 2.73 29.70
N ARG A 243 -9.29 2.75 28.59
CA ARG A 243 -10.35 3.73 28.34
C ARG A 243 -11.67 3.02 28.03
N LYS A 244 -12.79 3.57 28.47
CA LYS A 244 -14.15 3.14 28.13
C LYS A 244 -14.82 4.21 27.27
N LEU A 245 -15.81 3.81 26.48
CA LEU A 245 -16.67 4.75 25.78
C LEU A 245 -17.75 5.25 26.74
N VAL A 246 -17.96 6.56 26.74
CA VAL A 246 -19.07 7.22 27.44
C VAL A 246 -19.76 8.19 26.48
N PRO A 247 -21.05 8.50 26.69
CA PRO A 247 -21.72 9.53 25.91
C PRO A 247 -20.93 10.84 25.88
N HIS A 248 -20.93 11.50 24.73
CA HIS A 248 -20.39 12.85 24.65
C HIS A 248 -21.22 13.79 25.54
N PRO A 249 -20.60 14.82 26.17
CA PRO A 249 -21.32 15.76 27.04
C PRO A 249 -22.49 16.50 26.39
N ASP A 250 -22.46 16.66 25.06
CA ASP A 250 -23.58 17.21 24.28
C ASP A 250 -24.58 16.09 23.90
N PRO A 251 -25.76 16.02 24.55
CA PRO A 251 -26.73 14.94 24.32
C PRO A 251 -27.31 14.95 22.91
N ARG A 252 -27.34 16.11 22.23
CA ARG A 252 -27.84 16.23 20.85
C ARG A 252 -27.03 15.38 19.88
N ARG A 253 -25.77 15.06 20.20
CA ARG A 253 -24.97 14.15 19.38
C ARG A 253 -25.55 12.74 19.34
N PHE A 254 -26.07 12.28 20.49
CA PHE A 254 -26.76 11.00 20.58
C PHE A 254 -28.04 11.00 19.75
N ASP A 255 -28.82 12.08 19.82
CA ASP A 255 -30.04 12.25 19.03
C ASP A 255 -29.75 12.27 17.53
N ALA A 256 -28.66 12.92 17.10
CA ALA A 256 -28.20 12.89 15.71
C ALA A 256 -27.85 11.47 15.25
N ALA A 257 -27.13 10.70 16.08
CA ALA A 257 -26.77 9.32 15.75
C ALA A 257 -28.01 8.40 15.66
N ARG A 258 -28.99 8.61 16.55
CA ARG A 258 -30.30 7.92 16.48
C ARG A 258 -31.03 8.27 15.19
N GLU A 259 -31.10 9.55 14.85
CA GLU A 259 -31.79 10.02 13.65
C GLU A 259 -31.16 9.49 12.37
N ILE A 260 -29.82 9.48 12.27
CA ILE A 260 -29.10 8.87 11.13
C ILE A 260 -29.53 7.41 10.93
N CYS A 261 -29.60 6.63 12.02
CA CYS A 261 -29.98 5.24 11.96
C CYS A 261 -31.47 5.07 11.62
N ARG A 262 -32.34 5.92 12.18
CA ARG A 262 -33.78 5.96 11.90
C ARG A 262 -34.05 6.25 10.42
N LEU A 263 -33.47 7.33 9.87
CA LEU A 263 -33.60 7.71 8.46
C LEU A 263 -33.14 6.60 7.51
N ARG A 264 -32.06 5.88 7.85
CA ARG A 264 -31.62 4.72 7.07
C ARG A 264 -32.61 3.56 7.17
N ARG A 265 -33.11 3.26 8.36
CA ARG A 265 -33.89 2.04 8.65
C ARG A 265 -35.34 2.14 8.21
N GLU A 266 -35.98 3.29 8.45
CA GLU A 266 -37.41 3.50 8.24
C GLU A 266 -37.72 4.17 6.91
N GLU A 267 -36.88 5.11 6.49
CA GLU A 267 -37.10 5.90 5.28
C GLU A 267 -36.16 5.52 4.11
N HIS A 268 -35.27 4.56 4.33
CA HIS A 268 -34.34 4.03 3.34
C HIS A 268 -33.48 5.11 2.65
N ARG A 269 -33.20 6.22 3.35
CA ARG A 269 -32.45 7.36 2.80
C ARG A 269 -31.00 7.01 2.52
N LYS A 270 -30.46 7.50 1.40
CA LYS A 270 -29.03 7.39 1.08
C LYS A 270 -28.24 8.42 1.90
N ALA A 271 -26.92 8.25 1.99
CA ALA A 271 -26.09 9.15 2.79
C ALA A 271 -26.18 10.62 2.34
N ALA A 272 -26.29 10.91 1.04
CA ALA A 272 -26.46 12.28 0.54
C ALA A 272 -27.73 12.94 1.06
N ASP A 273 -28.86 12.22 1.05
CA ASP A 273 -30.14 12.73 1.56
C ASP A 273 -30.09 12.94 3.08
N ILE A 274 -29.47 11.99 3.80
CA ILE A 274 -29.27 12.11 5.26
C ILE A 274 -28.44 13.35 5.57
N ILE A 275 -27.33 13.58 4.85
CA ILE A 275 -26.48 14.76 5.03
C ILE A 275 -27.29 16.04 4.84
N ALA A 276 -28.05 16.15 3.76
CA ALA A 276 -28.88 17.33 3.48
C ALA A 276 -29.90 17.60 4.61
N ILE A 277 -30.51 16.54 5.17
CA ILE A 277 -31.45 16.66 6.30
C ILE A 277 -30.73 17.16 7.56
N LEU A 278 -29.54 16.62 7.87
CA LEU A 278 -28.79 17.01 9.07
C LEU A 278 -28.24 18.43 8.97
N GLU A 279 -27.75 18.82 7.79
CA GLU A 279 -27.20 20.16 7.53
C GLU A 279 -28.28 21.25 7.50
N ALA A 280 -29.53 20.89 7.22
CA ALA A 280 -30.66 21.82 7.31
C ALA A 280 -31.00 22.22 8.76
N ALA A 281 -30.54 21.46 9.76
CA ALA A 281 -30.82 21.71 11.18
C ALA A 281 -29.55 21.53 12.06
N PRO A 282 -28.50 22.37 11.88
CA PRO A 282 -27.21 22.19 12.54
C PRO A 282 -27.29 22.30 14.07
N ASP A 283 -28.21 23.10 14.59
CA ASP A 283 -28.42 23.24 16.04
C ASP A 283 -28.96 21.96 16.70
N ARG A 284 -29.71 21.16 15.94
CA ARG A 284 -30.25 19.88 16.38
C ARG A 284 -29.25 18.74 16.19
N TYR A 285 -28.38 18.84 15.18
CA TYR A 285 -27.42 17.81 14.80
C TYR A 285 -25.98 18.32 14.81
N PRO A 286 -25.44 18.65 16.01
CA PRO A 286 -24.16 19.32 16.13
C PRO A 286 -22.99 18.42 15.70
N ILE A 287 -22.09 18.97 14.91
CA ILE A 287 -20.85 18.34 14.47
C ILE A 287 -19.73 19.39 14.47
N GLU A 288 -18.48 18.99 14.73
CA GLU A 288 -17.33 19.92 14.78
C GLU A 288 -16.98 20.54 13.42
N HIS A 289 -17.26 19.81 12.34
CA HIS A 289 -16.97 20.25 10.98
C HIS A 289 -18.25 20.19 10.14
N HIS A 290 -18.38 19.19 9.27
CA HIS A 290 -19.57 18.98 8.45
C HIS A 290 -19.83 17.48 8.30
N TRP A 291 -21.05 17.14 7.90
CA TRP A 291 -21.46 15.76 7.70
C TRP A 291 -20.89 15.25 6.37
N THR A 292 -19.98 14.27 6.45
CA THR A 292 -19.42 13.65 5.24
C THR A 292 -20.09 12.32 4.94
N HIS A 293 -20.09 11.94 3.66
CA HIS A 293 -20.59 10.64 3.21
C HIS A 293 -19.91 9.49 3.97
N ASN A 294 -18.59 9.56 4.15
CA ASN A 294 -17.82 8.54 4.86
C ASN A 294 -18.16 8.46 6.35
N LEU A 295 -18.44 9.61 6.99
CA LEU A 295 -18.86 9.63 8.39
C LEU A 295 -20.25 8.99 8.55
N VAL A 296 -21.22 9.40 7.74
CA VAL A 296 -22.60 8.86 7.81
C VAL A 296 -22.63 7.35 7.54
N GLU A 297 -22.05 6.90 6.43
CA GLU A 297 -21.97 5.46 6.12
C GLU A 297 -21.13 4.70 7.16
N GLY A 298 -20.04 5.32 7.64
CA GLY A 298 -19.18 4.74 8.67
C GLY A 298 -19.90 4.58 10.02
N LEU A 299 -20.76 5.52 10.41
CA LEU A 299 -21.56 5.48 11.63
C LEU A 299 -22.67 4.44 11.52
N ILE A 300 -23.44 4.44 10.44
CA ILE A 300 -24.49 3.43 10.19
C ILE A 300 -23.88 2.02 10.27
N ALA A 301 -22.70 1.80 9.69
CA ALA A 301 -22.02 0.51 9.71
C ALA A 301 -21.31 0.19 11.05
N ASN A 302 -21.34 1.07 12.05
CA ASN A 302 -20.57 0.90 13.27
C ASN A 302 -21.36 0.11 14.34
N PRO A 303 -21.01 -1.15 14.63
CA PRO A 303 -21.72 -1.94 15.63
C PRO A 303 -21.54 -1.40 17.05
N LYS A 304 -20.56 -0.52 17.33
CA LYS A 304 -20.43 0.09 18.66
C LYS A 304 -21.64 0.95 19.03
N LEU A 305 -22.48 1.36 18.09
CA LEU A 305 -23.74 2.05 18.38
C LEU A 305 -24.75 1.18 19.16
N THR A 306 -24.55 -0.15 19.21
CA THR A 306 -25.39 -1.09 19.96
C THR A 306 -25.03 -1.23 21.43
N GLY A 307 -24.09 -0.42 21.92
CA GLY A 307 -23.58 -0.52 23.29
C GLY A 307 -22.53 -1.62 23.50
N HIS A 308 -22.23 -2.43 22.49
CA HIS A 308 -21.22 -3.48 22.56
C HIS A 308 -19.85 -2.94 22.12
N GLN A 309 -18.78 -3.40 22.76
CA GLN A 309 -17.45 -3.19 22.19
C GLN A 309 -17.19 -4.19 21.09
N VAL A 310 -16.54 -3.71 20.02
CA VAL A 310 -16.21 -4.55 18.87
C VAL A 310 -14.79 -4.31 18.39
N TYR A 311 -14.01 -5.39 18.34
CA TYR A 311 -12.65 -5.44 17.83
C TYR A 311 -12.56 -6.25 16.52
N ASN A 312 -11.43 -6.11 15.83
CA ASN A 312 -11.08 -6.85 14.60
C ASN A 312 -12.02 -6.61 13.40
N ARG A 313 -12.67 -5.44 13.31
CA ARG A 313 -13.56 -5.08 12.17
C ARG A 313 -12.81 -4.88 10.85
N LYS A 314 -11.57 -4.41 10.94
CA LYS A 314 -10.69 -4.09 9.80
C LYS A 314 -9.31 -4.67 10.07
N ALA A 315 -8.75 -5.36 9.10
CA ALA A 315 -7.34 -5.73 9.10
C ALA A 315 -6.53 -4.63 8.40
N SER A 316 -5.54 -4.09 9.11
CA SER A 316 -4.40 -3.43 8.48
C SER A 316 -3.48 -4.52 7.95
N ARG A 317 -3.53 -4.81 6.63
CA ARG A 317 -2.54 -5.74 6.08
C ARG A 317 -1.21 -5.01 5.88
N THR A 318 -0.16 -5.66 6.38
CA THR A 318 1.27 -5.41 6.20
C THR A 318 1.64 -4.77 4.86
N GLY A 319 2.14 -3.53 4.90
CA GLY A 319 3.04 -2.97 3.87
C GLY A 319 2.46 -2.07 2.77
N ARG A 320 1.13 -1.98 2.57
CA ARG A 320 0.56 -0.97 1.64
C ARG A 320 -0.18 0.13 2.42
N PRO A 321 0.33 1.37 2.42
CA PRO A 321 -0.39 2.52 2.98
C PRO A 321 -1.80 2.64 2.37
N GLY A 322 -2.81 2.87 3.20
CA GLY A 322 -4.17 3.22 2.76
C GLY A 322 -5.14 2.07 2.46
N CYS A 323 -4.73 0.80 2.45
CA CYS A 323 -5.63 -0.33 2.13
C CYS A 323 -5.97 -1.18 3.35
N SER A 324 -7.00 -0.79 4.12
CA SER A 324 -7.56 -1.62 5.19
C SER A 324 -8.64 -2.56 4.64
N LYS A 325 -8.46 -3.88 4.80
CA LYS A 325 -9.46 -4.88 4.41
C LYS A 325 -10.51 -5.00 5.51
N LEU A 326 -11.79 -5.00 5.15
CA LEU A 326 -12.86 -5.34 6.08
C LEU A 326 -12.81 -6.85 6.39
N ASN A 327 -12.79 -7.19 7.67
CA ASN A 327 -12.86 -8.58 8.11
C ASN A 327 -14.31 -9.07 8.10
N PRO A 328 -14.57 -10.35 7.79
CA PRO A 328 -15.91 -10.92 7.93
C PRO A 328 -16.38 -10.82 9.39
N ILE A 329 -17.69 -10.69 9.59
CA ILE A 329 -18.28 -10.53 10.93
C ILE A 329 -17.94 -11.71 11.86
N SER A 330 -17.77 -12.92 11.31
CA SER A 330 -17.36 -14.11 12.07
C SER A 330 -15.98 -13.99 12.72
N MET A 331 -15.15 -13.04 12.29
CA MET A 331 -13.84 -12.74 12.89
C MET A 331 -13.90 -11.55 13.86
N TRP A 332 -15.05 -10.89 14.00
CA TRP A 332 -15.20 -9.76 14.92
C TRP A 332 -15.36 -10.29 16.34
N VAL A 333 -14.67 -9.64 17.28
CA VAL A 333 -14.83 -9.95 18.70
C VAL A 333 -15.75 -8.92 19.31
N TRP A 334 -16.83 -9.39 19.92
CA TRP A 334 -17.83 -8.57 20.59
C TRP A 334 -17.68 -8.73 22.11
N SER A 335 -17.97 -7.67 22.86
CA SER A 335 -18.21 -7.80 24.29
C SER A 335 -19.43 -8.72 24.52
N PRO A 336 -19.43 -9.56 25.57
CA PRO A 336 -20.54 -10.49 25.83
C PRO A 336 -21.84 -9.77 26.24
N HIS A 337 -21.72 -8.56 26.78
CA HIS A 337 -22.82 -7.73 27.22
C HIS A 337 -22.64 -6.29 26.70
N VAL A 338 -23.68 -5.46 26.88
CA VAL A 338 -23.60 -4.00 26.66
C VAL A 338 -22.67 -3.40 27.72
N VAL A 339 -21.66 -2.65 27.27
CA VAL A 339 -20.58 -2.09 28.09
C VAL A 339 -20.53 -0.56 28.07
N HIS A 340 -21.34 0.08 27.22
CA HIS A 340 -21.55 1.52 27.16
C HIS A 340 -22.96 1.82 26.65
N GLU A 341 -23.45 3.06 26.85
CA GLU A 341 -24.83 3.43 26.52
C GLU A 341 -25.14 3.18 25.03
N PRO A 342 -26.17 2.39 24.68
CA PRO A 342 -26.53 2.13 23.29
C PRO A 342 -27.25 3.33 22.66
N VAL A 343 -26.85 3.70 21.44
CA VAL A 343 -27.61 4.65 20.60
C VAL A 343 -28.86 3.98 20.07
N ILE A 344 -28.73 2.73 19.59
CA ILE A 344 -29.78 1.88 19.04
C ILE A 344 -29.62 0.46 19.55
N SER A 345 -30.67 -0.36 19.47
CA SER A 345 -30.59 -1.80 19.77
C SER A 345 -29.81 -2.57 18.69
N LEU A 346 -29.34 -3.77 19.05
CA LEU A 346 -28.70 -4.68 18.08
C LEU A 346 -29.65 -5.07 16.93
N ALA A 347 -30.94 -5.21 17.21
CA ALA A 347 -31.96 -5.53 16.22
C ALA A 347 -32.14 -4.38 15.20
N GLU A 348 -32.23 -3.13 15.68
CA GLU A 348 -32.31 -1.95 14.82
C GLU A 348 -31.04 -1.77 13.99
N TRP A 349 -29.86 -2.03 14.57
CA TRP A 349 -28.61 -1.99 13.82
C TRP A 349 -28.59 -3.03 12.70
N LYS A 350 -29.05 -4.26 12.97
CA LYS A 350 -29.19 -5.32 11.96
C LYS A 350 -30.15 -4.90 10.84
N GLN A 351 -31.29 -4.30 11.16
CA GLN A 351 -32.23 -3.76 10.17
C GLN A 351 -31.58 -2.66 9.32
N ALA A 352 -30.83 -1.73 9.91
CA ALA A 352 -30.10 -0.71 9.16
C ALA A 352 -29.04 -1.32 8.22
N GLN A 353 -28.38 -2.41 8.63
CA GLN A 353 -27.46 -3.15 7.75
C GLN A 353 -28.19 -3.86 6.62
N GLN A 354 -29.38 -4.43 6.88
CA GLN A 354 -30.22 -5.04 5.84
C GLN A 354 -30.65 -4.01 4.80
N VAL A 355 -31.12 -2.83 5.23
CA VAL A 355 -31.44 -1.74 4.30
C VAL A 355 -30.19 -1.27 3.55
N THR A 356 -29.05 -1.15 4.23
CA THR A 356 -27.78 -0.79 3.55
C THR A 356 -27.37 -1.82 2.52
N ALA A 357 -27.52 -3.12 2.84
CA ALA A 357 -27.29 -4.21 1.90
C ALA A 357 -28.30 -4.16 0.75
N ALA A 358 -29.58 -3.88 1.01
CA ALA A 358 -30.63 -3.73 0.01
C ALA A 358 -30.45 -2.50 -0.88
N LEU A 359 -29.94 -1.38 -0.36
CA LEU A 359 -29.60 -0.20 -1.15
C LEU A 359 -28.36 -0.47 -2.01
N LYS A 360 -27.35 -1.18 -1.47
CA LYS A 360 -26.20 -1.66 -2.24
C LYS A 360 -26.59 -2.74 -3.25
N ALA A 361 -27.55 -3.57 -2.91
CA ALA A 361 -28.11 -4.60 -3.78
C ALA A 361 -29.09 -4.01 -4.77
N GLY A 362 -29.76 -2.89 -4.50
CA GLY A 362 -30.49 -2.11 -5.49
C GLY A 362 -29.50 -1.49 -6.47
N VAL A 363 -28.35 -1.02 -5.98
CA VAL A 363 -27.21 -0.62 -6.84
C VAL A 363 -26.57 -1.82 -7.58
N ARG A 364 -26.73 -3.06 -7.12
CA ARG A 364 -26.17 -4.29 -7.75
C ARG A 364 -27.22 -5.18 -8.46
N GLY A 365 -28.50 -4.89 -8.30
CA GLY A 365 -29.65 -5.76 -8.54
C GLY A 365 -30.77 -5.04 -9.26
N ASP A 366 -30.75 -3.70 -9.28
CA ASP A 366 -30.94 -2.98 -10.53
C ASP A 366 -29.56 -2.93 -11.20
N GLY A 367 -29.27 -3.92 -12.05
CA GLY A 367 -28.10 -3.82 -12.92
C GLY A 367 -28.12 -2.48 -13.66
N PRO A 368 -26.99 -1.91 -14.08
CA PRO A 368 -26.98 -0.62 -14.79
C PRO A 368 -27.95 -0.58 -16.00
N LEU A 369 -28.25 -1.73 -16.61
CA LEU A 369 -29.31 -1.91 -17.60
C LEU A 369 -30.73 -1.66 -17.08
N GLN A 370 -31.05 -2.06 -15.86
CA GLN A 370 -32.37 -1.86 -15.23
C GLN A 370 -32.61 -0.39 -14.88
N LEU A 371 -31.57 0.34 -14.48
CA LEU A 371 -31.62 1.80 -14.34
C LEU A 371 -31.91 2.48 -15.68
N ILE A 372 -31.26 2.03 -16.76
CA ILE A 372 -31.52 2.51 -18.12
C ILE A 372 -32.97 2.20 -18.52
N ARG A 373 -33.46 0.97 -18.28
CA ARG A 373 -34.85 0.57 -18.54
C ARG A 373 -35.86 1.42 -17.78
N ALA A 374 -35.62 1.69 -16.50
CA ALA A 374 -36.51 2.52 -15.69
C ALA A 374 -36.54 3.98 -16.17
N ALA A 375 -35.39 4.54 -16.56
CA ALA A 375 -35.32 5.88 -17.15
C ALA A 375 -36.00 5.95 -18.52
N ALA A 376 -35.72 5.00 -19.42
CA ALA A 376 -36.34 4.91 -20.72
C ALA A 376 -37.86 4.68 -20.63
N GLY A 377 -38.33 3.89 -19.65
CA GLY A 377 -39.75 3.67 -19.37
C GLY A 377 -40.48 4.96 -18.97
N ARG A 378 -39.85 5.85 -18.20
CA ARG A 378 -40.40 7.20 -17.91
C ARG A 378 -40.55 8.06 -19.16
N LEU A 379 -39.70 7.83 -20.16
CA LEU A 379 -39.74 8.49 -21.47
C LEU A 379 -40.57 7.72 -22.51
N ARG A 380 -41.21 6.59 -22.13
CA ARG A 380 -41.94 5.68 -23.02
C ARG A 380 -41.10 5.11 -24.17
N LEU A 381 -39.79 4.95 -23.95
CA LEU A 381 -38.86 4.35 -24.91
C LEU A 381 -38.66 2.86 -24.55
N PRO A 382 -39.10 1.89 -25.38
CA PRO A 382 -38.83 0.47 -25.14
C PRO A 382 -37.33 0.18 -25.24
N VAL A 383 -36.82 -0.73 -24.41
CA VAL A 383 -35.40 -1.13 -24.39
C VAL A 383 -35.26 -2.62 -24.69
N THR A 384 -34.67 -2.95 -25.83
CA THR A 384 -34.50 -4.32 -26.32
C THR A 384 -33.05 -4.58 -26.70
N ALA A 385 -32.46 -5.70 -26.30
CA ALA A 385 -31.14 -6.09 -26.78
C ALA A 385 -31.27 -6.67 -28.20
N ILE A 386 -30.48 -6.16 -29.15
CA ILE A 386 -30.48 -6.62 -30.55
C ILE A 386 -29.42 -7.72 -30.74
N ARG A 387 -28.19 -7.46 -30.28
CA ARG A 387 -27.03 -8.36 -30.41
C ARG A 387 -26.04 -8.11 -29.27
N SER A 388 -25.34 -9.15 -28.85
CA SER A 388 -24.31 -9.09 -27.81
C SER A 388 -23.00 -9.76 -28.26
N SER A 389 -21.89 -9.33 -27.66
CA SER A 389 -20.58 -9.98 -27.63
C SER A 389 -20.05 -9.96 -26.19
N ASP A 390 -18.87 -10.54 -25.96
CA ASP A 390 -18.23 -10.53 -24.64
C ASP A 390 -17.84 -9.12 -24.17
N THR A 391 -17.64 -8.18 -25.11
CA THR A 391 -17.21 -6.80 -24.81
C THR A 391 -18.36 -5.80 -24.87
N HIS A 392 -19.37 -6.00 -25.73
CA HIS A 392 -20.37 -4.98 -26.06
C HIS A 392 -21.75 -5.60 -26.33
N THR A 393 -22.82 -4.86 -26.05
CA THR A 393 -24.20 -5.21 -26.41
C THR A 393 -24.85 -4.01 -27.12
N LEU A 394 -25.48 -4.27 -28.26
CA LEU A 394 -26.28 -3.32 -29.02
C LEU A 394 -27.72 -3.35 -28.49
N TYR A 395 -28.20 -2.22 -27.98
CA TYR A 395 -29.57 -2.05 -27.51
C TYR A 395 -30.37 -1.14 -28.47
N GLN A 396 -31.61 -1.52 -28.75
CA GLN A 396 -32.65 -0.65 -29.27
C GLN A 396 -33.30 0.07 -28.08
N ILE A 397 -33.22 1.39 -28.01
CA ILE A 397 -33.89 2.24 -27.01
C ILE A 397 -34.80 3.22 -27.76
N GLY A 398 -36.10 2.92 -27.84
CA GLY A 398 -37.01 3.63 -28.73
C GLY A 398 -36.65 3.41 -30.20
N ASP A 399 -36.43 4.49 -30.95
CA ASP A 399 -35.94 4.51 -32.33
C ASP A 399 -34.40 4.46 -32.43
N ARG A 400 -33.70 4.43 -31.29
CA ARG A 400 -32.24 4.57 -31.23
C ARG A 400 -31.53 3.22 -31.08
N GLN A 401 -30.50 2.99 -31.88
CA GLN A 401 -29.52 1.94 -31.61
C GLN A 401 -28.34 2.50 -30.82
N ILE A 402 -27.98 1.84 -29.72
CA ILE A 402 -26.93 2.27 -28.79
C ILE A 402 -26.05 1.08 -28.43
N ALA A 403 -24.74 1.19 -28.68
CA ALA A 403 -23.78 0.16 -28.33
C ALA A 403 -23.15 0.47 -26.97
N LEU A 404 -23.27 -0.47 -26.03
CA LEU A 404 -22.81 -0.32 -24.65
C LEU A 404 -21.84 -1.45 -24.27
N PRO A 405 -20.82 -1.18 -23.44
CA PRO A 405 -19.88 -2.20 -22.98
C PRO A 405 -20.54 -3.18 -22.02
N THR A 406 -20.02 -4.41 -21.98
CA THR A 406 -20.52 -5.52 -21.17
C THR A 406 -19.40 -5.98 -20.21
N PRO A 407 -19.58 -5.89 -18.87
CA PRO A 407 -20.72 -5.32 -18.16
C PRO A 407 -20.78 -3.79 -18.24
N ILE A 408 -21.99 -3.22 -18.26
CA ILE A 408 -22.20 -1.76 -18.24
C ILE A 408 -21.78 -1.22 -16.87
N PRO A 409 -20.81 -0.30 -16.76
CA PRO A 409 -20.49 0.32 -15.47
C PRO A 409 -21.56 1.31 -15.03
N TYR A 410 -21.76 1.43 -13.72
CA TYR A 410 -22.73 2.36 -13.14
C TYR A 410 -22.55 3.82 -13.61
N PRO A 411 -21.33 4.41 -13.63
CA PRO A 411 -21.16 5.78 -14.11
C PRO A 411 -21.58 5.97 -15.58
N LEU A 412 -21.38 4.95 -16.42
CA LEU A 412 -21.78 4.98 -17.84
C LEU A 412 -23.31 4.96 -17.96
N ALA A 413 -23.99 4.12 -17.18
CA ALA A 413 -25.45 4.11 -17.17
C ALA A 413 -26.05 5.46 -16.73
N CYS A 414 -25.45 6.12 -15.74
CA CYS A 414 -25.85 7.48 -15.36
C CYS A 414 -25.67 8.47 -16.52
N GLN A 415 -24.53 8.45 -17.22
CA GLN A 415 -24.31 9.31 -18.40
C GLN A 415 -25.33 9.04 -19.51
N LEU A 416 -25.64 7.77 -19.78
CA LEU A 416 -26.65 7.42 -20.79
C LEU A 416 -28.05 7.92 -20.40
N ILE A 417 -28.40 7.85 -19.12
CA ILE A 417 -29.69 8.37 -18.62
C ILE A 417 -29.77 9.89 -18.84
N ASP A 418 -28.68 10.62 -18.53
CA ASP A 418 -28.61 12.06 -18.79
C ASP A 418 -28.75 12.36 -20.30
N ASP A 419 -28.09 11.58 -21.15
CA ASP A 419 -28.15 11.72 -22.61
C ASP A 419 -29.55 11.38 -23.18
N LEU A 420 -30.28 10.43 -22.58
CA LEU A 420 -31.66 10.10 -22.95
C LEU A 420 -32.65 11.21 -22.59
N GLN A 421 -32.35 11.99 -21.54
CA GLN A 421 -33.18 13.13 -21.10
C GLN A 421 -32.92 14.41 -21.89
N GLN A 422 -31.77 14.51 -22.57
CA GLN A 422 -31.46 15.64 -23.43
C GLN A 422 -32.13 15.47 -24.81
N THR A 423 -32.78 16.52 -25.30
CA THR A 423 -33.37 16.59 -26.65
C THR A 423 -32.29 16.31 -27.70
N PRO A 424 -32.51 15.44 -28.69
CA PRO A 424 -31.47 15.09 -29.64
C PRO A 424 -31.03 16.34 -30.43
N PRO A 425 -29.72 16.57 -30.62
CA PRO A 425 -29.25 17.47 -31.66
C PRO A 425 -29.69 16.92 -33.03
N ASP A 426 -29.93 17.83 -33.98
CA ASP A 426 -30.39 17.54 -35.35
C ASP A 426 -29.66 16.36 -36.00
N GLU A 427 -30.40 15.61 -36.83
CA GLU A 427 -29.93 14.42 -37.56
C GLU A 427 -28.59 14.70 -38.28
N PRO A 428 -27.48 14.09 -37.85
CA PRO A 428 -26.22 14.30 -38.52
C PRO A 428 -26.16 13.48 -39.81
N SER A 429 -25.74 14.14 -40.89
CA SER A 429 -25.38 13.53 -42.18
C SER A 429 -24.48 12.31 -42.03
N ARG A 430 -24.80 11.26 -42.78
CA ARG A 430 -24.11 9.95 -42.83
C ARG A 430 -22.60 10.13 -43.08
N PRO A 431 -21.71 9.79 -42.12
CA PRO A 431 -20.27 9.99 -42.30
C PRO A 431 -19.62 8.91 -43.17
N ASP A 432 -18.63 9.32 -43.97
CA ASP A 432 -17.81 8.46 -44.83
C ASP A 432 -17.04 7.40 -44.04
N SER A 433 -16.92 6.20 -44.62
CA SER A 433 -16.39 4.99 -43.97
C SER A 433 -14.88 4.98 -43.69
N ASN A 434 -14.15 6.07 -43.97
CA ASN A 434 -12.69 6.18 -43.76
C ASN A 434 -12.26 7.36 -42.88
N ALA A 435 -13.19 8.03 -42.18
CA ALA A 435 -12.86 9.19 -41.37
C ALA A 435 -12.40 8.82 -39.94
N THR A 436 -11.42 9.57 -39.41
CA THR A 436 -11.10 9.57 -37.98
C THR A 436 -12.33 9.97 -37.18
N ILE A 437 -12.72 9.16 -36.19
CA ILE A 437 -13.88 9.39 -35.34
C ILE A 437 -13.44 10.17 -34.11
N GLU A 438 -14.05 11.33 -33.90
CA GLU A 438 -13.85 12.14 -32.71
C GLU A 438 -14.85 11.76 -31.62
N CYS A 439 -14.36 11.36 -30.46
CA CYS A 439 -15.16 10.99 -29.30
C CYS A 439 -14.94 11.98 -28.16
N GLN A 440 -16.02 12.37 -27.50
CA GLN A 440 -15.94 13.19 -26.28
C GLN A 440 -15.78 12.27 -25.08
N ALA A 441 -14.86 12.59 -24.17
CA ALA A 441 -14.69 11.84 -22.92
C ALA A 441 -14.86 12.70 -21.68
N THR A 442 -15.79 12.34 -20.82
CA THR A 442 -15.99 12.99 -19.51
C THR A 442 -15.47 12.09 -18.39
N ARG A 443 -14.95 12.70 -17.32
CA ARG A 443 -14.53 11.96 -16.13
C ARG A 443 -15.67 11.92 -15.12
N ARG A 444 -16.14 10.73 -14.76
CA ARG A 444 -17.10 10.50 -13.67
C ARG A 444 -16.49 9.56 -12.64
N ASP A 445 -16.36 10.04 -11.42
CA ASP A 445 -15.64 9.37 -10.34
C ASP A 445 -14.20 8.99 -10.73
N THR A 446 -13.95 7.68 -10.85
CA THR A 446 -12.63 7.11 -11.19
C THR A 446 -12.55 6.61 -12.63
N LEU A 447 -13.59 6.82 -13.44
CA LEU A 447 -13.69 6.34 -14.81
C LEU A 447 -13.81 7.51 -15.79
N TRP A 448 -13.10 7.38 -16.91
CA TRP A 448 -13.37 8.11 -18.14
C TRP A 448 -14.50 7.40 -18.88
N ILE A 449 -15.48 8.16 -19.34
CA ILE A 449 -16.58 7.70 -20.18
C ILE A 449 -16.42 8.42 -21.52
N ALA A 450 -16.10 7.67 -22.56
CA ALA A 450 -16.02 8.16 -23.93
C ALA A 450 -17.34 7.91 -24.66
N ARG A 451 -17.76 8.84 -25.51
CA ARG A 451 -18.92 8.69 -26.38
C ARG A 451 -18.66 9.20 -27.79
N ASP A 452 -19.13 8.45 -28.78
CA ASP A 452 -19.38 8.95 -30.13
C ASP A 452 -20.87 9.32 -30.21
N ALA A 453 -21.17 10.62 -30.29
CA ALA A 453 -22.54 11.12 -30.36
C ALA A 453 -23.24 10.72 -31.67
N HIS A 454 -22.48 10.61 -32.78
CA HIS A 454 -23.03 10.29 -34.09
C HIS A 454 -23.45 8.82 -34.17
N ARG A 455 -22.60 7.92 -33.66
CA ARG A 455 -22.83 6.47 -33.70
C ARG A 455 -23.45 5.91 -32.44
N ARG A 456 -23.71 6.76 -31.44
CA ARG A 456 -24.31 6.41 -30.13
C ARG A 456 -23.58 5.22 -29.49
N LEU A 457 -22.26 5.27 -29.54
CA LEU A 457 -21.36 4.27 -29.00
C LEU A 457 -20.70 4.82 -27.73
N TYR A 458 -20.67 4.01 -26.68
CA TYR A 458 -20.06 4.36 -25.40
C TYR A 458 -18.91 3.41 -25.06
N GLY A 459 -17.86 3.96 -24.45
CA GLY A 459 -16.71 3.23 -23.94
C GLY A 459 -16.29 3.76 -22.58
N HIS A 460 -15.54 2.97 -21.80
CA HIS A 460 -15.05 3.42 -20.51
C HIS A 460 -13.66 2.90 -20.18
N GLY A 461 -12.97 3.58 -19.26
CA GLY A 461 -11.66 3.14 -18.78
C GLY A 461 -11.16 3.94 -17.60
N LYS A 462 -10.19 3.40 -16.84
CA LYS A 462 -9.52 4.15 -15.76
C LYS A 462 -8.61 5.26 -16.29
N ALA A 463 -8.18 5.14 -17.55
CA ALA A 463 -7.42 6.14 -18.29
C ALA A 463 -8.09 6.41 -19.64
N LEU A 464 -7.79 7.57 -20.25
CA LEU A 464 -8.27 7.92 -21.59
C LEU A 464 -7.90 6.86 -22.64
N LYS A 465 -6.70 6.28 -22.53
CA LYS A 465 -6.27 5.17 -23.40
C LYS A 465 -7.23 3.99 -23.31
N SER A 466 -7.56 3.52 -22.10
CA SER A 466 -8.49 2.40 -21.93
C SER A 466 -9.90 2.73 -22.40
N ALA A 467 -10.35 3.98 -22.25
CA ALA A 467 -11.64 4.41 -22.80
C ALA A 467 -11.62 4.42 -24.35
N ARG A 468 -10.48 4.76 -24.97
CA ARG A 468 -10.26 4.68 -26.41
C ARG A 468 -10.30 3.24 -26.90
N ASP A 469 -9.57 2.36 -26.23
CA ASP A 469 -9.52 0.93 -26.57
C ASP A 469 -10.94 0.33 -26.52
N ALA A 470 -11.75 0.69 -25.52
CA ALA A 470 -13.16 0.28 -25.43
C ALA A 470 -14.01 0.81 -26.60
N ILE A 471 -13.82 2.04 -27.06
CA ILE A 471 -14.52 2.57 -28.26
C ILE A 471 -14.08 1.80 -29.52
N ILE A 472 -12.80 1.51 -29.67
CA ILE A 472 -12.29 0.74 -30.83
C ILE A 472 -12.93 -0.65 -30.86
N GLU A 473 -13.01 -1.34 -29.72
CA GLU A 473 -13.71 -2.62 -29.60
C GLU A 473 -15.20 -2.50 -29.95
N GLY A 474 -15.84 -1.42 -29.53
CA GLY A 474 -17.24 -1.12 -29.86
C GLY A 474 -17.47 -0.86 -31.35
N LEU A 475 -16.56 -0.17 -32.02
CA LEU A 475 -16.61 0.05 -33.47
C LEU A 475 -16.42 -1.26 -34.24
N ALA A 476 -15.45 -2.08 -33.82
CA ALA A 476 -15.23 -3.40 -34.40
C ALA A 476 -16.46 -4.30 -34.24
N PHE A 477 -17.15 -4.22 -33.08
CA PHE A 477 -18.41 -4.92 -32.85
C PHE A 477 -19.54 -4.48 -33.80
N LEU A 478 -19.56 -3.20 -34.20
CA LEU A 478 -20.47 -2.65 -35.21
C LEU A 478 -20.00 -2.91 -36.66
N GLY A 479 -18.87 -3.59 -36.86
CA GLY A 479 -18.30 -3.86 -38.19
C GLY A 479 -17.58 -2.68 -38.82
N LEU A 480 -17.14 -1.70 -38.02
CA LEU A 480 -16.44 -0.50 -38.46
C LEU A 480 -14.97 -0.54 -38.03
N ASN A 481 -14.09 -0.18 -38.96
CA ASN A 481 -12.67 0.03 -38.69
C ASN A 481 -12.37 1.51 -38.92
N ALA A 482 -12.10 2.25 -37.85
CA ALA A 482 -11.80 3.67 -37.92
C ALA A 482 -10.80 4.06 -36.81
N ASP A 483 -9.98 5.07 -37.09
CA ASP A 483 -9.13 5.67 -36.08
C ASP A 483 -9.95 6.49 -35.09
N VAL A 484 -9.72 6.29 -33.80
CA VAL A 484 -10.44 6.99 -32.74
C VAL A 484 -9.56 8.06 -32.13
N ASN A 485 -10.04 9.30 -32.12
CA ASN A 485 -9.47 10.41 -31.37
C ASN A 485 -10.37 10.72 -30.16
N ILE A 486 -9.81 10.77 -28.95
CA ILE A 486 -10.58 11.12 -27.75
C ILE A 486 -10.25 12.54 -27.30
N VAL A 487 -11.27 13.38 -27.26
CA VAL A 487 -11.20 14.73 -26.71
C VAL A 487 -11.79 14.71 -25.31
N ALA A 488 -10.94 14.89 -24.29
CA ALA A 488 -11.40 15.03 -22.92
C ALA A 488 -12.24 16.32 -22.79
N THR A 489 -13.44 16.19 -22.24
CA THR A 489 -14.42 17.27 -22.04
C THR A 489 -14.81 17.31 -20.57
N GLY A 490 -14.78 18.49 -19.97
CA GLY A 490 -15.20 18.73 -18.59
C GLY A 490 -14.89 20.17 -18.18
N PRO A 491 -15.57 20.73 -17.18
CA PRO A 491 -15.40 22.14 -16.80
C PRO A 491 -13.93 22.50 -16.53
N GLN A 492 -13.21 21.61 -15.86
CA GLN A 492 -11.78 21.76 -15.56
C GLN A 492 -10.91 21.73 -16.83
N MET A 493 -11.21 20.85 -17.80
CA MET A 493 -10.46 20.77 -19.06
C MET A 493 -10.78 21.95 -19.98
N GLN A 494 -12.03 22.43 -19.99
CA GLN A 494 -12.42 23.65 -20.70
C GLN A 494 -11.74 24.88 -20.10
N GLN A 495 -11.66 24.95 -18.77
CA GLN A 495 -10.92 26.01 -18.09
C GLN A 495 -9.43 25.97 -18.44
N LEU A 496 -8.80 24.78 -18.47
CA LEU A 496 -7.40 24.63 -18.88
C LEU A 496 -7.17 25.06 -20.33
N ARG A 497 -8.06 24.67 -21.26
CA ARG A 497 -7.99 25.11 -22.66
C ARG A 497 -8.17 26.62 -22.78
N ALA A 498 -9.14 27.20 -22.07
CA ALA A 498 -9.35 28.64 -22.07
C ALA A 498 -8.12 29.40 -21.53
N ILE A 499 -7.46 28.87 -20.49
CA ILE A 499 -6.20 29.43 -19.97
C ILE A 499 -5.08 29.29 -21.02
N GLU A 500 -4.96 28.14 -21.66
CA GLU A 500 -3.95 27.89 -22.70
C GLU A 500 -4.17 28.77 -23.94
N ASP A 501 -5.40 28.96 -24.37
CA ASP A 501 -5.80 29.84 -25.48
C ASP A 501 -5.55 31.31 -25.14
N ALA A 502 -5.88 31.74 -23.92
CA ALA A 502 -5.58 33.08 -23.42
C ALA A 502 -4.07 33.33 -23.34
N TYR A 503 -3.31 32.35 -22.83
CA TYR A 503 -1.85 32.42 -22.79
C TYR A 503 -1.26 32.49 -24.19
N THR A 504 -1.73 31.65 -25.11
CA THR A 504 -1.25 31.60 -26.51
C THR A 504 -1.57 32.89 -27.24
N THR A 505 -2.74 33.48 -27.01
CA THR A 505 -3.14 34.77 -27.58
C THR A 505 -2.28 35.90 -27.03
N ALA A 506 -2.13 35.99 -25.70
CA ALA A 506 -1.29 37.00 -25.07
C ALA A 506 0.18 36.89 -25.52
N LEU A 507 0.69 35.67 -25.67
CA LEU A 507 2.03 35.41 -26.17
C LEU A 507 2.20 35.86 -27.63
N ARG A 508 1.21 35.57 -28.49
CA ARG A 508 1.21 36.03 -29.88
C ARG A 508 1.23 37.56 -29.94
N ASP A 509 0.43 38.23 -29.13
CA ASP A 509 0.37 39.70 -29.09
C ASP A 509 1.70 40.29 -28.63
N ALA A 510 2.29 39.75 -27.56
CA ALA A 510 3.60 40.18 -27.06
C ALA A 510 4.72 40.00 -28.10
N VAL A 511 4.77 38.85 -28.78
CA VAL A 511 5.73 38.58 -29.87
C VAL A 511 5.52 39.58 -31.01
N THR A 512 4.27 39.89 -31.37
CA THR A 512 3.95 40.88 -32.42
C THR A 512 4.45 42.27 -32.07
N VAL A 513 4.20 42.72 -30.84
CA VAL A 513 4.61 44.05 -30.36
C VAL A 513 6.14 44.17 -30.38
N LEU A 514 6.85 43.16 -29.86
CA LEU A 514 8.31 43.18 -29.81
C LEU A 514 8.93 43.06 -31.22
N ALA A 515 8.35 42.26 -32.11
CA ALA A 515 8.80 42.17 -33.50
C ALA A 515 8.63 43.50 -34.25
N ARG A 516 7.53 44.23 -34.02
CA ARG A 516 7.32 45.59 -34.56
C ARG A 516 8.35 46.59 -34.06
N GLN A 517 8.88 46.40 -32.86
CA GLN A 517 9.98 47.19 -32.29
C GLN A 517 11.36 46.76 -32.80
N ARG A 518 11.44 45.87 -33.81
CA ARG A 518 12.67 45.32 -34.39
C ARG A 518 13.54 44.55 -33.38
N ALA A 519 12.94 44.01 -32.31
CA ALA A 519 13.63 43.10 -31.41
C ALA A 519 14.04 41.81 -32.15
N THR A 520 15.22 41.28 -31.87
CA THR A 520 15.64 40.01 -32.48
C THR A 520 14.85 38.85 -31.87
N VAL A 521 14.83 37.69 -32.56
CA VAL A 521 14.21 36.46 -32.02
C VAL A 521 14.75 36.11 -30.63
N GLN A 522 16.03 36.38 -30.37
CA GLN A 522 16.67 36.13 -29.08
C GLN A 522 16.19 37.10 -27.99
N ASP A 523 16.00 38.37 -28.33
CA ASP A 523 15.48 39.39 -27.40
C ASP A 523 14.02 39.08 -27.02
N ILE A 524 13.21 38.67 -28.01
CA ILE A 524 11.81 38.28 -27.79
C ILE A 524 11.74 37.05 -26.89
N ALA A 525 12.56 36.03 -27.14
CA ALA A 525 12.64 34.82 -26.33
C ALA A 525 13.01 35.14 -24.88
N THR A 526 13.98 36.05 -24.69
CA THR A 526 14.42 36.49 -23.36
C THR A 526 13.32 37.26 -22.62
N ALA A 527 12.64 38.19 -23.30
CA ALA A 527 11.60 39.04 -22.70
C ALA A 527 10.31 38.28 -22.35
N THR A 528 9.96 37.26 -23.14
CA THR A 528 8.73 36.46 -22.95
C THR A 528 8.96 35.17 -22.16
N GLY A 529 10.23 34.80 -21.91
CA GLY A 529 10.59 33.57 -21.21
C GLY A 529 10.30 32.28 -21.99
N ILE A 530 10.08 32.35 -23.31
CA ILE A 530 9.80 31.20 -24.18
C ILE A 530 10.97 30.89 -25.12
N SER A 531 11.04 29.66 -25.63
CA SER A 531 12.13 29.25 -26.53
C SER A 531 12.11 29.97 -27.87
N THR A 532 13.28 30.17 -28.46
CA THR A 532 13.44 30.79 -29.80
C THR A 532 12.68 30.03 -30.89
N THR A 533 12.53 28.71 -30.76
CA THR A 533 11.70 27.88 -31.66
C THR A 533 10.22 28.29 -31.60
N ARG A 534 9.66 28.49 -30.41
CA ARG A 534 8.28 28.95 -30.23
C ARG A 534 8.08 30.37 -30.74
N VAL A 535 9.06 31.25 -30.56
CA VAL A 535 9.04 32.61 -31.13
C VAL A 535 8.99 32.55 -32.66
N LYS A 536 9.86 31.73 -33.29
CA LYS A 536 9.86 31.54 -34.75
C LYS A 536 8.54 30.99 -35.27
N GLN A 537 7.94 30.02 -34.58
CA GLN A 537 6.62 29.47 -34.94
C GLN A 537 5.52 30.52 -34.82
N ALA A 538 5.53 31.33 -33.75
CA ALA A 538 4.55 32.41 -33.57
C ALA A 538 4.66 33.47 -34.68
N LEU A 539 5.88 33.82 -35.11
CA LEU A 539 6.11 34.75 -36.22
C LEU A 539 5.76 34.14 -37.60
N ALA A 540 6.03 32.85 -37.80
CA ALA A 540 5.70 32.16 -39.05
C ALA A 540 4.18 32.05 -39.26
N ASN A 541 3.40 31.88 -38.17
CA ASN A 541 1.94 31.84 -38.23
C ASN A 541 1.28 33.22 -38.48
N GLN A 542 2.07 34.29 -38.63
CA GLN A 542 1.60 35.66 -38.94
C GLN A 542 1.84 36.08 -40.39
N GLN A 543 2.64 35.31 -41.13
CA GLN A 543 2.82 35.44 -42.57
C GLN A 543 1.76 34.60 -43.28
#